data_AF-A0A246F8V2-F1
#
_entry.id   AF-A0A246F8V2-F1
#
_cell.length_a   1.000
_cell.length_b   1.000
_cell.length_c   1.000
_cell.angle_alpha   90.00
_cell.angle_beta   90.00
_cell.angle_gamma   90.00
#
_symmetry.space_group_name_H-M   'P 1'
#
loop_
_entity.id
_entity.type
_entity.pdbx_description
1 polymer ?
#
loop_
_entity_poly.entity_id
_entity_poly.type
_entity_poly.pdbx_seq_one_letter_code
_entity_poly.pdbx_strand_id
1 'polypeptide(L)'
;MNMKQIAGLFEDFIPSYECHASPGAQGSITLQFDSRVTSDAHFTIQGITPERLANEQRILEISQTLQDEFALVRAGLHRKPHV
;
A
#
# COMPACT_ATOMS: atom_id res chain seq x y z
N MET A 1 -4.30 15.81 1.77
CA MET A 1 -3.39 15.01 2.63
C MET A 1 -1.99 15.07 2.07
N ASN A 2 -0.97 15.09 2.93
CA ASN A 2 0.42 14.96 2.51
C ASN A 2 0.86 13.48 2.49
N MET A 3 2.01 13.18 1.89
CA MET A 3 2.51 11.80 1.74
C MET A 3 2.76 11.10 3.08
N LYS A 4 3.22 11.84 4.09
CA LYS A 4 3.45 11.29 5.43
C LYS A 4 2.14 10.86 6.10
N GLN A 5 1.07 11.62 5.93
CA GLN A 5 -0.26 11.26 6.42
C GLN A 5 -0.82 10.04 5.70
N ILE A 6 -0.64 9.96 4.38
CA ILE A 6 -1.07 8.81 3.57
C ILE A 6 -0.36 7.54 4.05
N ALA A 7 0.97 7.59 4.15
CA ALA A 7 1.78 6.49 4.66
C ALA A 7 1.35 6.06 6.07
N GLY A 8 1.18 7.02 6.99
CA GLY A 8 0.72 6.73 8.35
C GLY A 8 -0.61 6.00 8.40
N LEU A 9 -1.61 6.42 7.60
CA LEU A 9 -2.89 5.72 7.53
C LEU A 9 -2.77 4.28 7.00
N PHE A 10 -1.89 4.05 6.02
CA PHE A 10 -1.61 2.69 5.56
C PHE A 10 -0.95 1.83 6.64
N GLU A 11 -0.04 2.39 7.44
CA GLU A 11 0.56 1.69 8.57
C GLU A 11 -0.44 1.40 9.69
N ASP A 12 -1.37 2.32 9.95
CA ASP A 12 -2.43 2.12 10.95
C ASP A 12 -3.39 1.00 10.52
N PHE A 13 -3.73 0.93 9.23
CA PHE A 13 -4.66 -0.07 8.70
C PHE A 13 -3.98 -1.41 8.35
N ILE A 14 -2.69 -1.41 8.03
CA ILE A 14 -1.91 -2.61 7.71
C ILE A 14 -0.64 -2.68 8.58
N PRO A 15 -0.76 -2.92 9.91
CA PRO A 15 0.32 -2.75 10.87
C PRO A 15 1.52 -3.71 10.71
N SER A 16 1.35 -4.75 9.90
CA SER A 16 2.45 -5.69 9.55
C SER A 16 3.42 -5.14 8.52
N TYR A 17 3.17 -3.94 7.96
CA TYR A 17 3.98 -3.31 6.94
C TYR A 17 4.32 -1.87 7.33
N GLU A 18 5.54 -1.47 7.04
CA GLU A 18 5.93 -0.06 6.94
C GLU A 18 5.51 0.45 5.56
N CYS A 19 5.00 1.69 5.48
CA CYS A 19 4.54 2.26 4.23
C CYS A 19 5.32 3.52 3.89
N HIS A 20 5.83 3.60 2.65
CA HIS A 20 6.42 4.81 2.10
C HIS A 20 5.63 5.29 0.89
N ALA A 21 5.14 6.52 0.98
CA ALA A 21 4.48 7.20 -0.13
C ALA A 21 5.44 8.20 -0.77
N SER A 22 5.62 8.12 -2.08
CA SER A 22 6.49 9.02 -2.86
C SER A 22 5.80 9.50 -4.14
N PRO A 23 6.22 10.65 -4.71
CA PRO A 23 5.70 11.09 -6.01
C PRO A 23 6.11 10.09 -7.10
N GLY A 24 5.14 9.66 -7.90
CA GLY A 24 5.34 8.84 -9.09
C GLY A 24 5.37 9.66 -10.38
N ALA A 25 5.40 8.95 -11.52
CA ALA A 25 5.34 9.59 -12.83
C ALA A 25 3.98 10.27 -13.07
N GLN A 26 3.97 11.36 -13.83
CA GLN A 26 2.75 12.04 -14.29
C GLN A 26 1.80 12.48 -13.14
N GLY A 27 2.34 12.83 -11.97
CA GLY A 27 1.53 13.28 -10.82
C GLY A 27 0.82 12.15 -10.07
N SER A 28 1.16 10.89 -10.36
CA SER A 28 0.73 9.74 -9.56
C SER A 28 1.50 9.64 -8.25
N ILE A 29 1.09 8.71 -7.39
CA ILE A 29 1.74 8.35 -6.15
C ILE A 29 2.20 6.90 -6.26
N THR A 30 3.42 6.65 -5.79
CA THR A 30 3.95 5.31 -5.58
C THR A 30 3.88 4.98 -4.10
N LEU A 31 3.34 3.83 -3.76
CA LEU A 31 3.36 3.26 -2.42
C LEU A 31 4.32 2.08 -2.37
N GLN A 32 5.18 2.07 -1.37
CA GLN A 32 6.05 0.94 -1.06
C GLN A 32 5.65 0.38 0.30
N PHE A 33 5.57 -0.94 0.40
CA PHE A 33 5.22 -1.65 1.62
C PHE A 33 6.31 -2.66 1.94
N ASP A 34 6.96 -2.47 3.07
CA ASP A 34 8.05 -3.31 3.55
C ASP A 34 7.55 -4.08 4.77
N SER A 35 7.57 -5.41 4.73
CA SER A 35 7.03 -6.20 5.84
C SER A 35 7.90 -6.06 7.08
N ARG A 36 7.25 -5.76 8.20
CA ARG A 36 7.88 -5.72 9.53
C ARG A 36 8.11 -7.12 10.12
N VAL A 37 7.50 -8.15 9.53
CA VAL A 37 7.50 -9.52 10.05
C VAL A 37 8.49 -10.41 9.30
N THR A 38 8.66 -10.19 7.99
CA THR A 38 9.50 -11.02 7.12
C THR A 38 10.31 -10.15 6.16
N SER A 39 11.64 -10.28 6.16
CA SER A 39 12.53 -9.46 5.32
C SER A 39 12.44 -9.72 3.81
N ASP A 40 11.65 -10.70 3.36
CA ASP A 40 11.51 -11.01 1.93
C ASP A 40 10.23 -10.43 1.29
N ALA A 41 9.31 -9.88 2.10
CA ALA A 41 8.02 -9.40 1.62
C ALA A 41 8.05 -7.87 1.42
N HIS A 42 8.34 -7.48 0.17
CA HIS A 42 8.35 -6.09 -0.29
C HIS A 42 7.36 -5.91 -1.44
N PHE A 43 6.45 -4.95 -1.33
CA PHE A 43 5.47 -4.64 -2.36
C PHE A 43 5.63 -3.20 -2.83
N THR A 44 5.46 -2.98 -4.13
CA THR A 44 5.48 -1.64 -4.72
C THR A 44 4.26 -1.48 -5.61
N ILE A 45 3.47 -0.44 -5.34
CA ILE A 45 2.27 -0.09 -6.09
C ILE A 45 2.53 1.26 -6.74
N GLN A 46 2.53 1.29 -8.07
CA GLN A 46 2.81 2.49 -8.85
C GLN A 46 1.52 3.02 -9.48
N GLY A 47 1.51 4.31 -9.82
CA GLY A 47 0.44 4.89 -10.62
C GLY A 47 -0.85 5.17 -9.85
N ILE A 48 -0.81 5.24 -8.51
CA ILE A 48 -2.00 5.56 -7.73
C ILE A 48 -2.37 7.02 -7.97
N THR A 49 -3.60 7.27 -8.42
CA THR A 49 -4.07 8.63 -8.61
C THR A 49 -4.28 9.30 -7.24
N PRO A 50 -3.89 10.58 -7.06
CA PRO A 50 -4.08 11.29 -5.78
C PRO A 50 -5.52 11.28 -5.28
N GLU A 51 -6.49 11.25 -6.19
CA GLU A 51 -7.92 11.15 -5.85
C GLU A 51 -8.26 9.87 -5.09
N ARG A 52 -7.63 8.74 -5.41
CA ARG A 52 -7.81 7.48 -4.67
C ARG A 52 -7.27 7.56 -3.24
N LEU A 53 -6.41 8.53 -2.94
CA LEU A 53 -5.79 8.76 -1.64
C LEU A 53 -6.27 10.09 -1.02
N ALA A 54 -7.42 10.61 -1.46
CA ALA A 54 -7.88 11.94 -1.06
C ALA A 54 -8.40 12.01 0.39
N ASN A 55 -8.80 10.89 0.98
CA ASN A 55 -9.33 10.81 2.33
C ASN A 55 -9.09 9.44 2.97
N GLU A 56 -9.30 9.37 4.29
CA GLU A 56 -9.09 8.18 5.11
C GLU A 56 -9.95 6.98 4.68
N GLN A 57 -11.24 7.20 4.37
CA GLN A 57 -12.16 6.13 3.97
C GLN A 57 -11.68 5.40 2.71
N ARG A 58 -11.21 6.14 1.70
CA ARG A 58 -10.65 5.53 0.47
C ARG A 58 -9.35 4.78 0.74
N ILE A 59 -8.51 5.29 1.64
CA ILE A 59 -7.29 4.60 2.05
C ILE A 59 -7.64 3.30 2.78
N LEU A 60 -8.65 3.31 3.66
CA LEU A 60 -9.13 2.11 4.34
C LEU A 60 -9.61 1.04 3.36
N GLU A 61 -10.39 1.42 2.34
CA GLU A 61 -10.87 0.50 1.28
C GLU A 61 -9.71 -0.13 0.50
N ILE A 62 -8.69 0.68 0.16
CA ILE A 62 -7.47 0.19 -0.49
C ILE A 62 -6.72 -0.75 0.46
N SER A 63 -6.56 -0.36 1.73
CA SER A 63 -5.82 -1.14 2.72
C SER A 63 -6.41 -2.53 2.93
N GLN A 64 -7.75 -2.64 2.98
CA GLN A 64 -8.43 -3.94 3.08
C GLN A 64 -8.11 -4.83 1.88
N THR A 65 -8.17 -4.28 0.67
CA THR A 65 -7.82 -5.01 -0.56
C THR A 65 -6.36 -5.46 -0.54
N LEU A 66 -5.44 -4.58 -0.14
CA LEU A 66 -4.02 -4.89 -0.07
C LEU A 66 -3.69 -5.93 1.00
N GLN A 67 -4.38 -5.91 2.13
CA GLN A 67 -4.17 -6.88 3.19
C GLN A 67 -4.48 -8.31 2.72
N ASP A 68 -5.57 -8.49 1.96
CA ASP A 68 -5.93 -9.77 1.37
C ASP A 68 -4.91 -10.21 0.32
N GLU A 69 -4.54 -9.31 -0.59
CA GLU A 69 -3.53 -9.59 -1.64
C GLU A 69 -2.16 -9.95 -1.03
N PHE A 70 -1.72 -9.21 -0.02
CA PHE A 70 -0.45 -9.48 0.67
C PHE A 70 -0.52 -10.81 1.45
N ALA A 71 -1.66 -11.14 2.06
CA ALA A 71 -1.85 -12.43 2.71
C ALA A 71 -1.76 -13.60 1.72
N LEU A 72 -2.37 -13.46 0.54
CA LEU A 72 -2.29 -14.46 -0.54
C LEU A 72 -0.84 -14.67 -1.01
N VAL A 73 -0.12 -13.58 -1.26
CA VAL A 73 1.29 -13.67 -1.70
C VAL A 73 2.16 -14.31 -0.61
N ARG A 74 1.98 -13.96 0.67
CA ARG A 74 2.69 -14.60 1.79
C ARG A 74 2.36 -16.08 1.94
N ALA A 75 1.14 -16.50 1.62
CA ALA A 75 0.73 -17.91 1.66
C ALA A 75 1.33 -18.74 0.50
N GLY A 76 2.18 -18.16 -0.35
CA GLY A 76 2.78 -18.85 -1.51
C GLY A 76 1.81 -19.03 -2.68
N LEU A 77 0.62 -18.42 -2.61
CA LEU A 77 -0.32 -18.35 -3.71
C LEU A 77 0.10 -17.18 -4.61
N HIS A 78 1.02 -17.44 -5.55
CA HIS A 78 1.43 -16.46 -6.56
C HIS A 78 0.24 -16.06 -7.46
N ARG A 79 -0.58 -15.11 -7.01
CA ARG A 79 -1.42 -14.27 -7.87
C ARG A 79 -0.76 -12.89 -7.93
N LYS A 80 -0.54 -12.39 -9.15
CA LYS A 80 -0.11 -11.01 -9.35
C LYS A 80 -1.21 -10.09 -8.84
N PRO A 81 -0.92 -9.16 -7.91
CA PRO A 81 -1.92 -8.23 -7.44
C PRO A 81 -2.44 -7.38 -8.61
N HIS A 82 -3.76 -7.33 -8.76
CA HIS A 82 -4.45 -6.41 -9.66
C HIS A 82 -5.16 -5.37 -8.82
N VAL A 83 -4.66 -4.14 -8.82
CA VAL A 83 -5.23 -2.96 -8.14
C VAL A 83 -5.39 -1.77 -9.08
#